data_AF-A0A9E6AQF7-F1
#
_entry.id   AF-A0A9E6AQF7-F1
#
_cell.length_a   1.000
_cell.length_b   1.000
_cell.length_c   1.000
_cell.angle_alpha   90.00
_cell.angle_beta   90.00
_cell.angle_gamma   90.00
#
_symmetry.space_group_name_H-M   'P 1'
#
loop_
_entity.id
_entity.type
_entity.pdbx_description
1 polymer ?
#
loop_
_entity_poly.entity_id
_entity_poly.type
_entity_poly.pdbx_seq_one_letter_code
_entity_poly.pdbx_strand_id
1 'polypeptide(L)'
;MAKRNTKRTSLSEIATMQKNGELHHDVNAPIGESLGEDFWDNATIIEPQSKTSVHLRLDSDIFDFFKNQGKGHLTRMNAVLRSYVEAHQPK
;
A
#
# COMPACT_ATOMS: atom_id res chain seq x y z
N MET A 1 9.81 -17.70 2.60
CA MET A 1 8.35 -17.54 2.40
C MET A 1 7.95 -16.16 2.89
N ALA A 2 7.27 -15.35 2.08
CA ALA A 2 6.86 -13.99 2.46
C ALA A 2 5.79 -14.05 3.58
N LYS A 3 6.01 -13.31 4.67
CA LYS A 3 5.07 -13.26 5.79
C LYS A 3 3.79 -12.56 5.32
N ARG A 4 2.63 -13.17 5.53
CA ARG A 4 1.33 -12.52 5.25
C ARG A 4 1.20 -11.33 6.21
N ASN A 5 1.24 -10.11 5.69
CA ASN A 5 1.02 -8.88 6.48
C ASN A 5 -0.45 -8.69 6.89
N THR A 6 -1.35 -9.48 6.32
CA THR A 6 -2.78 -9.48 6.69
C THR A 6 -3.06 -10.75 7.50
N LYS A 7 -3.46 -10.58 8.77
CA LYS A 7 -3.93 -11.66 9.65
C LYS A 7 -5.47 -11.67 9.60
N ARG A 8 -6.07 -12.84 9.34
CA ARG A 8 -7.52 -13.01 9.48
C ARG A 8 -7.80 -13.26 10.96
N THR A 9 -8.56 -12.39 11.60
CA THR A 9 -8.93 -12.48 13.02
C THR A 9 -10.45 -12.37 13.15
N SER A 10 -11.01 -12.91 14.23
CA SER A 10 -12.42 -12.68 14.57
C SER A 10 -12.59 -11.38 15.36
N LEU A 11 -13.82 -10.85 15.41
CA LEU A 11 -14.15 -9.70 16.25
C LEU A 11 -13.86 -9.96 17.74
N SER A 12 -14.10 -11.19 18.19
CA SER A 12 -13.78 -11.61 19.56
C SER A 12 -12.27 -11.58 19.85
N GLU A 13 -11.43 -11.97 18.89
CA GLU A 13 -9.97 -11.93 19.03
C GLU A 13 -9.47 -10.47 19.08
N ILE A 14 -10.02 -9.59 18.25
CA ILE A 14 -9.69 -8.15 18.28
C ILE A 14 -10.04 -7.53 19.65
N ALA A 15 -11.20 -7.86 20.21
CA ALA A 15 -11.60 -7.37 21.53
C ALA A 15 -10.64 -7.83 22.63
N THR A 16 -10.14 -9.07 22.56
CA THR A 16 -9.12 -9.56 23.50
C THR A 16 -7.79 -8.82 23.34
N MET A 17 -7.33 -8.57 22.12
CA MET A 17 -6.10 -7.82 21.86
C MET A 17 -6.19 -6.38 22.38
N GLN A 18 -7.36 -5.75 22.27
CA GLN A 18 -7.61 -4.42 22.82
C GLN A 18 -7.48 -4.43 24.35
N LYS A 19 -8.11 -5.40 25.03
CA LYS A 19 -8.04 -5.56 26.48
C LYS A 19 -6.62 -5.80 26.99
N ASN A 20 -5.83 -6.53 26.21
CA ASN A 20 -4.43 -6.83 26.52
C ASN A 20 -3.47 -5.68 26.19
N GLY A 21 -3.94 -4.58 25.58
CA GLY A 21 -3.09 -3.47 25.16
C GLY A 21 -2.19 -3.79 23.96
N GLU A 22 -2.50 -4.85 23.20
CA GLU A 22 -1.72 -5.29 22.04
C GLU A 22 -2.04 -4.46 20.77
N LEU A 23 -3.15 -3.71 20.79
CA LEU A 23 -3.53 -2.82 19.70
C LEU A 23 -2.83 -1.47 19.83
N HIS A 24 -1.98 -1.16 18.86
CA HIS A 24 -1.41 0.18 18.71
C HIS A 24 -2.50 1.16 18.28
N HIS A 25 -2.82 2.11 19.17
CA HIS A 25 -3.61 3.29 18.84
C HIS A 25 -2.92 4.53 19.43
N ASP A 26 -2.96 5.64 18.70
CA ASP A 26 -2.53 6.92 19.24
C ASP A 26 -3.70 7.54 19.99
N VAL A 27 -3.56 7.66 21.31
CA VAL A 27 -4.59 8.25 22.20
C VAL A 27 -4.78 9.75 21.96
N ASN A 28 -3.82 10.42 21.32
CA ASN A 28 -3.87 11.84 21.01
C ASN A 28 -4.24 12.10 19.55
N ALA A 29 -4.65 11.06 18.80
CA ALA A 29 -5.08 11.24 17.43
C ALA A 29 -6.25 12.24 17.38
N PRO A 30 -6.16 13.30 16.56
CA PRO A 30 -7.27 14.23 16.40
C PRO A 30 -8.48 13.50 15.82
N ILE A 31 -9.67 13.88 16.28
CA ILE A 31 -10.91 13.39 15.68
C ILE A 31 -10.98 13.93 14.25
N GLY A 32 -11.04 13.02 13.28
CA GLY A 32 -11.19 13.37 11.87
C GLY A 32 -12.58 13.92 11.57
N GLU A 33 -12.68 14.77 10.55
CA GLU A 33 -13.97 15.22 10.03
C GLU A 33 -14.77 14.02 9.48
N SER A 34 -16.09 14.05 9.69
CA SER A 34 -16.97 13.04 9.10
C SER A 34 -16.99 13.22 7.58
N LEU A 35 -16.71 12.16 6.84
CA LEU A 35 -16.70 12.18 5.37
C LEU A 35 -18.11 12.19 4.76
N GLY A 36 -19.16 12.00 5.56
CA GLY A 36 -20.56 11.94 5.11
C GLY A 36 -20.93 10.62 4.41
N GLU A 37 -22.23 10.38 4.22
CA GLU A 37 -22.74 9.18 3.55
C GLU A 37 -22.37 9.17 2.05
N ASP A 38 -22.48 10.33 1.39
CA ASP A 38 -22.18 10.50 -0.03
C ASP A 38 -20.75 10.05 -0.42
N PHE A 39 -19.78 10.21 0.47
CA PHE A 39 -18.42 9.75 0.24
C PHE A 39 -18.36 8.22 0.14
N TRP A 40 -19.05 7.52 1.03
CA TRP A 40 -19.06 6.06 1.08
C TRP A 40 -19.88 5.45 -0.05
N ASP A 41 -20.97 6.09 -0.45
CA ASP A 41 -21.81 5.65 -1.58
C ASP A 41 -21.04 5.64 -2.91
N ASN A 42 -20.05 6.53 -3.06
CA ASN A 42 -19.21 6.64 -4.26
C ASN A 42 -17.81 6.03 -4.09
N ALA A 43 -17.53 5.40 -2.94
CA ALA A 43 -16.22 4.84 -2.67
C ALA A 43 -15.93 3.64 -3.58
N THR A 44 -14.83 3.70 -4.33
CA THR A 44 -14.37 2.58 -5.16
C THR A 44 -13.46 1.67 -4.33
N ILE A 45 -13.80 0.39 -4.23
CA ILE A 45 -12.94 -0.62 -3.61
C ILE A 45 -11.76 -0.89 -4.54
N ILE A 46 -10.56 -0.54 -4.09
CA ILE A 46 -9.30 -0.86 -4.79
C ILE A 46 -8.64 -2.02 -4.06
N GLU A 47 -8.69 -3.21 -4.65
CA GLU A 47 -7.95 -4.34 -4.12
C GLU A 47 -6.44 -4.10 -4.27
N PRO A 48 -5.64 -4.27 -3.20
CA PRO A 48 -4.19 -4.11 -3.30
C PRO A 48 -3.63 -5.23 -4.18
N GLN A 49 -3.30 -4.90 -5.42
CA GLN A 49 -2.67 -5.87 -6.32
C GLN A 49 -1.31 -6.29 -5.77
N SER A 50 -1.12 -7.61 -5.65
CA SER A 50 0.16 -8.19 -5.27
C SER A 50 1.21 -7.87 -6.32
N LYS A 51 2.33 -7.26 -5.88
CA LYS A 51 3.48 -7.05 -6.76
C LYS A 51 4.14 -8.39 -7.06
N THR A 52 4.33 -8.70 -8.33
CA THR A 52 5.13 -9.85 -8.76
C THR A 52 6.61 -9.52 -8.58
N SER A 53 7.34 -10.32 -7.80
CA SER A 53 8.79 -10.21 -7.71
C SER A 53 9.41 -10.86 -8.93
N VAL A 54 10.10 -10.06 -9.75
CA VAL A 54 10.79 -10.52 -10.96
C VAL A 54 12.26 -10.13 -10.89
N HIS A 55 13.12 -10.95 -11.49
CA HIS A 55 14.53 -10.60 -11.67
C HIS A 55 14.71 -9.91 -13.02
N LEU A 56 14.71 -8.57 -13.01
CA LEU A 56 14.83 -7.74 -14.20
C LEU A 56 16.27 -7.22 -14.34
N ARG A 57 16.82 -7.27 -15.56
CA ARG A 57 18.09 -6.61 -15.89
C ARG A 57 17.78 -5.19 -16.36
N LEU A 58 18.46 -4.22 -15.79
CA LEU A 58 18.36 -2.80 -16.12
C LEU A 58 19.76 -2.27 -16.41
N ASP A 59 19.84 -1.24 -17.24
CA ASP A 59 21.07 -0.49 -17.40
C ASP A 59 21.44 0.20 -16.08
N SER A 60 22.75 0.27 -15.80
CA SER A 60 23.25 0.71 -14.49
C SER A 60 22.89 2.17 -14.19
N ASP A 61 22.93 3.03 -15.19
CA ASP A 61 22.60 4.44 -15.11
C ASP A 61 21.13 4.68 -14.73
N ILE A 62 20.20 3.90 -15.30
CA ILE A 62 18.77 3.95 -14.96
C ILE A 62 18.56 3.54 -13.51
N PHE A 63 19.18 2.44 -13.07
CA PHE A 63 19.05 1.99 -11.70
C PHE A 63 19.61 3.01 -10.70
N ASP A 64 20.79 3.56 -10.98
CA ASP A 64 21.45 4.55 -10.13
C ASP A 64 20.65 5.86 -10.06
N PHE A 65 20.04 6.31 -11.16
CA PHE A 65 19.14 7.47 -11.17
C PHE A 65 17.99 7.33 -10.15
N PHE A 66 17.33 6.17 -10.10
CA PHE A 66 16.27 5.95 -9.11
C PHE A 66 16.83 5.78 -7.71
N LYS A 67 17.91 5.02 -7.56
CA LYS A 67 18.54 4.71 -6.26
C LYS A 67 18.99 5.97 -5.53
N ASN A 68 19.55 6.94 -6.24
CA ASN A 68 20.03 8.21 -5.68
C ASN A 68 18.91 9.08 -5.07
N GLN A 69 17.64 8.82 -5.40
CA GLN A 69 16.50 9.50 -4.81
C GLN A 69 16.13 8.96 -3.41
N GLY A 70 16.85 7.95 -2.91
CA GLY A 70 16.72 7.44 -1.54
C GLY A 70 15.61 6.41 -1.33
N LYS A 71 15.03 6.40 -0.11
CA LYS A 71 14.00 5.42 0.28
C LYS A 71 12.79 5.51 -0.67
N GLY A 72 12.34 4.34 -1.13
CA GLY A 72 11.23 4.24 -2.08
C GLY A 72 11.61 4.32 -3.56
N HIS A 73 12.90 4.25 -3.91
CA HIS A 73 13.34 4.23 -5.31
C HIS A 73 12.64 3.15 -6.16
N LEU A 74 12.48 1.94 -5.64
CA LEU A 74 11.73 0.87 -6.34
C LEU A 74 10.25 1.23 -6.55
N THR A 75 9.62 1.93 -5.60
CA THR A 75 8.24 2.39 -5.74
C THR A 75 8.10 3.43 -6.85
N ARG A 76 9.04 4.39 -6.92
CA ARG A 76 9.08 5.40 -7.99
C ARG A 76 9.34 4.77 -9.36
N MET A 77 10.31 3.87 -9.44
CA MET A 77 10.59 3.11 -10.66
C MET A 77 9.36 2.33 -11.14
N ASN A 78 8.66 1.65 -10.22
CA ASN A 78 7.43 0.93 -10.56
C ASN A 78 6.29 1.87 -11.03
N ALA A 79 6.20 3.08 -10.49
CA ALA A 79 5.20 4.07 -10.93
C ALA A 79 5.46 4.53 -12.37
N VAL A 80 6.73 4.73 -12.75
CA VAL A 80 7.12 5.07 -14.13
C VAL A 80 6.76 3.92 -15.09
N LEU A 81 7.10 2.68 -14.73
CA LEU A 81 6.74 1.51 -15.54
C LEU A 81 5.22 1.37 -15.69
N ARG A 82 4.45 1.65 -14.64
CA ARG A 82 2.99 1.64 -14.70
C ARG A 82 2.44 2.70 -15.66
N SER A 83 2.91 3.93 -15.54
CA SER A 83 2.51 5.04 -16.43
C SER A 83 2.79 4.70 -17.90
N TYR A 84 3.96 4.10 -18.18
CA TYR A 84 4.29 3.63 -19.52
C TYR A 84 3.30 2.59 -20.04
N VAL A 85 2.95 1.58 -19.23
CA VAL A 85 1.95 0.57 -19.60
C VAL A 85 0.59 1.22 -19.87
N GLU A 86 0.09 2.06 -18.95
CA GLU A 86 -1.21 2.73 -19.09
C GLU A 86 -1.29 3.59 -20.36
N ALA A 87 -0.22 4.30 -20.71
CA ALA A 87 -0.15 5.11 -21.92
C ALA A 87 -0.20 4.29 -23.22
N HIS A 88 0.18 3.00 -23.16
CA HIS A 88 0.23 2.10 -24.32
C HIS A 88 -0.90 1.06 -24.33
N GLN A 89 -1.78 1.05 -23.33
CA GLN A 89 -2.95 0.18 -23.37
C GLN A 89 -3.99 0.75 -24.35
N PRO A 90 -4.52 -0.10 -25.25
CA PRO A 90 -5.66 0.30 -26.07
C PRO A 90 -6.86 0.62 -25.17
N LYS A 91 -7.53 1.73 -25.48
CA LYS A 91 -8.78 2.13 -24.81
C LYS A 91 -9.93 1.21 -25.18
#